data_AF-A0A6B3IE34-F1
#
_entry.id   AF-A0A6B3IE34-F1
#
_cell.length_a   1.000
_cell.length_b   1.000
_cell.length_c   1.000
_cell.angle_alpha   90.00
_cell.angle_beta   90.00
_cell.angle_gamma   90.00
#
_symmetry.space_group_name_H-M   'P 1'
#
loop_
_entity.id
_entity.type
_entity.pdbx_description
1 polymer ?
#
loop_
_entity_poly.entity_id
_entity_poly.type
_entity_poly.pdbx_seq_one_letter_code
_entity_poly.pdbx_strand_id
1 'polypeptide(L)'
;LDDLPRIFDAGRAFFAADPAITGSRLHAEVERLAREAGWEIGIWHAGHLVGEFPHEVNDGAKAESYITPENDTPLRRTDKAGRTCHWILEIHLVDRARGFGGFYEQLLDLA
;
A
#
# COMPACT_ATOMS: atom_id res chain seq x y z
N LEU A 1 -18.03 8.02 1.41
CA LEU A 1 -16.78 8.55 2.04
C LEU A 1 -16.31 7.64 3.17
N ASP A 2 -17.22 6.91 3.84
CA ASP A 2 -16.87 5.92 4.88
C ASP A 2 -16.02 4.75 4.37
N ASP A 3 -16.01 4.49 3.07
CA ASP A 3 -15.22 3.40 2.47
C ASP A 3 -13.72 3.63 2.54
N LEU A 4 -13.24 4.88 2.46
CA LEU A 4 -11.81 5.18 2.54
C LEU A 4 -11.18 4.70 3.85
N PRO A 5 -11.63 5.18 5.04
CA PRO A 5 -11.09 4.70 6.31
C PRO A 5 -11.39 3.21 6.53
N ARG A 6 -12.56 2.71 6.10
CA ARG A 6 -12.92 1.29 6.25
C ARG A 6 -12.00 0.35 5.47
N ILE A 7 -11.70 0.67 4.21
CA ILE A 7 -10.79 -0.12 3.36
C ILE A 7 -9.37 0.01 3.86
N PHE A 8 -8.95 1.21 4.28
CA PHE A 8 -7.67 1.41 4.92
C PHE A 8 -7.50 0.51 6.17
N ASP A 9 -8.47 0.53 7.09
CA ASP A 9 -8.41 -0.26 8.32
C ASP A 9 -8.41 -1.77 8.05
N ALA A 10 -9.17 -2.21 7.05
CA ALA A 10 -9.15 -3.62 6.62
C ALA A 10 -7.80 -4.03 6.02
N GLY A 11 -7.21 -3.20 5.15
CA GLY A 11 -5.88 -3.43 4.59
C GLY A 11 -4.79 -3.44 5.67
N ARG A 12 -4.87 -2.52 6.63
CA ARG A 12 -3.98 -2.47 7.80
C ARG A 12 -4.12 -3.71 8.67
N ALA A 13 -5.33 -4.19 8.91
CA ALA A 13 -5.57 -5.43 9.65
C ALA A 13 -5.01 -6.66 8.92
N PHE A 14 -5.16 -6.73 7.60
CA PHE A 14 -4.58 -7.80 6.78
C PHE A 14 -3.04 -7.81 6.84
N PHE A 15 -2.43 -6.62 6.78
CA PHE A 15 -1.00 -6.45 7.00
C PHE A 15 -0.53 -6.90 8.39
N ALA A 16 -1.31 -6.61 9.44
CA ALA A 16 -0.99 -7.01 10.80
C ALA A 16 -1.10 -8.53 11.02
N ALA A 17 -2.04 -9.19 10.32
CA ALA A 17 -2.32 -10.62 10.50
C ALA A 17 -1.24 -11.55 9.94
N ASP A 18 -0.42 -11.09 8.99
CA ASP A 18 0.62 -11.90 8.35
C ASP A 18 2.00 -11.23 8.42
N PRO A 19 2.89 -11.66 9.33
CA PRO A 19 4.25 -11.13 9.43
C PRO A 19 5.10 -11.32 8.16
N ALA A 20 4.76 -12.28 7.30
CA ALA A 20 5.48 -12.59 6.06
C ALA A 20 4.83 -11.93 4.83
N ILE A 21 3.87 -11.02 5.02
CA ILE A 21 3.17 -10.35 3.91
C ILE A 21 4.13 -9.62 2.98
N THR A 22 3.86 -9.74 1.68
CA THR A 22 4.57 -9.07 0.60
C THR A 22 3.79 -7.86 0.10
N GLY A 23 4.45 -6.96 -0.64
CA GLY A 23 3.78 -5.84 -1.28
C GLY A 23 2.70 -6.29 -2.27
N SER A 24 2.97 -7.35 -3.04
CA SER A 24 2.04 -7.93 -4.01
C SER A 24 0.76 -8.46 -3.35
N ARG A 25 0.90 -9.14 -2.19
CA ARG A 25 -0.24 -9.67 -1.44
C ARG A 25 -1.07 -8.58 -0.78
N LEU A 26 -0.44 -7.55 -0.22
CA LEU A 26 -1.18 -6.43 0.36
C LEU A 26 -1.88 -5.59 -0.72
N HIS A 27 -1.24 -5.37 -1.87
CA HIS A 27 -1.86 -4.72 -3.02
C HIS A 27 -3.12 -5.47 -3.49
N ALA A 28 -2.99 -6.79 -3.68
CA ALA A 28 -4.11 -7.62 -4.13
C ALA A 28 -5.29 -7.58 -3.15
N GLU A 29 -5.02 -7.52 -1.84
CA GLU A 29 -6.09 -7.38 -0.84
C GLU A 29 -6.77 -6.01 -0.90
N VAL A 30 -6.02 -4.92 -1.01
CA VAL A 30 -6.60 -3.57 -1.16
C VAL A 30 -7.45 -3.48 -2.42
N GLU A 31 -6.98 -4.06 -3.54
CA GLU A 31 -7.74 -4.11 -4.78
C GLU A 31 -9.03 -4.93 -4.62
N ARG A 32 -8.98 -6.09 -3.94
CA ARG A 32 -10.16 -6.91 -3.64
C ARG A 32 -11.18 -6.13 -2.81
N LEU A 33 -10.73 -5.49 -1.72
CA LEU A 33 -11.57 -4.67 -0.83
C LEU A 33 -12.23 -3.50 -1.56
N ALA A 34 -11.49 -2.81 -2.43
CA ALA A 34 -12.02 -1.73 -3.24
C ALA A 34 -13.10 -2.23 -4.22
N ARG A 35 -12.82 -3.32 -4.95
CA ARG A 35 -13.78 -3.91 -5.90
C ARG A 35 -15.06 -4.38 -5.21
N GLU A 36 -14.96 -5.01 -4.05
CA GLU A 36 -16.13 -5.43 -3.26
C GLU A 36 -16.98 -4.26 -2.79
N ALA A 37 -16.36 -3.10 -2.59
CA ALA A 37 -17.03 -1.87 -2.23
C ALA A 37 -17.51 -1.04 -3.45
N GLY A 38 -17.33 -1.56 -4.67
CA GLY A 38 -17.75 -0.89 -5.90
C GLY A 38 -16.80 0.19 -6.42
N TRP A 39 -15.54 0.19 -5.96
CA TRP A 39 -14.51 1.14 -6.36
C TRP A 39 -13.43 0.49 -7.25
N GLU A 40 -12.74 1.31 -8.03
CA GLU A 40 -11.46 0.97 -8.64
C GLU A 40 -10.31 1.64 -7.87
N ILE A 41 -9.11 1.05 -7.94
CA ILE A 41 -7.89 1.73 -7.48
C ILE A 41 -7.44 2.72 -8.56
N GLY A 42 -7.22 3.98 -8.16
CA GLY A 42 -6.95 5.10 -9.06
C GLY A 42 -5.50 5.22 -9.54
N ILE A 43 -4.56 4.54 -8.88
CA ILE A 43 -3.12 4.59 -9.15
C ILE A 43 -2.54 3.18 -9.25
N TRP A 44 -1.24 3.05 -9.52
CA TRP A 44 -0.60 1.76 -9.77
C TRP A 44 -0.06 1.05 -8.50
N HIS A 45 -0.12 1.68 -7.33
CA HIS A 45 0.30 1.12 -6.04
C HIS A 45 -0.76 1.35 -4.95
N ALA A 46 -0.67 0.58 -3.87
CA ALA A 46 -1.47 0.77 -2.66
C ALA A 46 -0.66 1.37 -1.49
N GLY A 47 0.55 1.85 -1.77
CA GLY A 47 1.41 2.49 -0.78
C GLY A 47 2.88 2.39 -1.13
N HIS A 48 3.75 2.89 -0.27
CA HIS A 48 5.18 3.00 -0.56
C HIS A 48 6.05 2.99 0.69
N LEU A 49 7.33 2.73 0.49
CA LEU A 49 8.35 2.78 1.52
C LEU A 49 8.51 4.22 2.02
N VAL A 50 8.66 4.39 3.33
CA VAL A 50 9.08 5.64 3.96
C VAL A 50 10.58 5.77 3.79
N GLY A 51 11.02 6.70 2.93
CA GLY A 51 12.42 7.06 2.77
C GLY A 51 12.84 8.18 3.72
N GLU A 52 14.16 8.44 3.78
CA GLU A 52 14.73 9.62 4.44
C GLU A 52 14.35 10.92 3.68
N PHE A 53 14.05 10.78 2.38
CA PHE A 53 13.45 11.79 1.54
C PHE A 53 12.28 11.20 0.74
N PRO A 54 11.24 11.98 0.40
CA PRO A 54 9.98 11.45 -0.15
C PRO A 54 10.13 10.63 -1.45
N HIS A 55 11.23 10.77 -2.19
CA HIS A 55 11.43 10.11 -3.49
C HIS A 55 12.91 9.81 -3.81
N GLU A 56 13.67 9.16 -2.92
CA GLU A 56 15.02 8.71 -3.31
C GLU A 56 14.90 7.57 -4.35
N VAL A 57 15.15 7.92 -5.61
CA VAL A 57 15.05 7.00 -6.76
C VAL A 57 16.24 6.05 -6.74
N ASN A 58 16.07 4.87 -6.13
CA ASN A 58 17.02 3.78 -6.28
C ASN A 58 16.72 3.09 -7.63
N ASP A 59 17.53 3.37 -8.65
CA ASP A 59 17.32 3.02 -10.07
C ASP A 59 17.24 1.51 -10.41
N GLY A 60 17.13 0.63 -9.41
CA GLY A 60 16.96 -0.81 -9.57
C GLY A 60 15.89 -1.47 -8.69
N ALA A 61 15.21 -0.72 -7.80
CA ALA A 61 14.32 -1.29 -6.79
C ALA A 61 12.93 -0.62 -6.77
N LYS A 62 12.46 -0.10 -7.91
CA LYS A 62 11.16 0.58 -7.98
C LYS A 62 10.05 -0.29 -7.42
N ALA A 63 9.86 -1.53 -7.89
CA ALA A 63 8.81 -2.40 -7.35
C ALA A 63 8.96 -2.64 -5.83
N GLU A 64 10.17 -2.93 -5.35
CA GLU A 64 10.42 -3.20 -3.93
C GLU A 64 10.12 -2.01 -3.01
N SER A 65 10.12 -0.78 -3.53
CA SER A 65 9.79 0.42 -2.77
C SER A 65 8.29 0.75 -2.73
N TYR A 66 7.43 -0.03 -3.39
CA TYR A 66 5.98 0.21 -3.43
C TYR A 66 5.18 -1.04 -3.08
N ILE A 67 3.98 -0.86 -2.53
CA ILE A 67 3.00 -1.92 -2.38
C ILE A 67 2.31 -2.06 -3.75
N THR A 68 2.88 -2.88 -4.62
CA THR A 68 2.51 -3.04 -6.04
C THR A 68 2.46 -4.53 -6.40
N PRO A 69 1.74 -4.95 -7.46
CA PRO A 69 1.68 -6.36 -7.87
C PRO A 69 3.05 -7.03 -8.08
N GLU A 70 4.07 -6.27 -8.48
CA GLU A 70 5.43 -6.75 -8.76
C GLU A 70 6.31 -6.87 -7.51
N ASN A 71 5.82 -6.46 -6.33
CA ASN A 71 6.62 -6.50 -5.11
C ASN A 71 6.42 -7.78 -4.31
N ASP A 72 7.14 -8.83 -4.68
CA ASP A 72 7.13 -10.11 -3.96
C ASP A 72 8.05 -10.13 -2.73
N THR A 73 8.64 -8.99 -2.34
CA THR A 73 9.48 -8.91 -1.15
C THR A 73 8.65 -8.75 0.12
N PRO A 74 9.07 -9.34 1.25
CA PRO A 74 8.43 -9.09 2.54
C PRO A 74 8.44 -7.61 2.89
N LEU A 75 7.32 -7.10 3.40
CA LEU A 75 7.23 -5.71 3.87
C LEU A 75 7.96 -5.53 5.20
N ARG A 76 8.01 -6.56 6.05
CA ARG A 76 8.80 -6.57 7.29
C ARG A 76 10.23 -7.02 7.01
N ARG A 77 11.01 -6.12 6.40
CA ARG A 77 12.43 -6.35 6.08
C ARG A 77 13.29 -5.17 6.50
N THR A 78 14.61 -5.34 6.38
CA THR A 78 15.56 -4.25 6.47
C THR A 78 15.97 -3.76 5.08
N ASP A 79 16.32 -2.48 4.98
CA ASP A 79 16.95 -1.93 3.78
C ASP A 79 18.43 -2.37 3.65
N LYS A 80 19.12 -1.88 2.60
CA LYS A 80 20.53 -2.18 2.35
C LYS A 80 21.48 -1.70 3.46
N ALA A 81 21.04 -0.75 4.29
CA ALA A 81 21.79 -0.23 5.43
C ALA A 81 21.44 -0.97 6.74
N GLY A 82 20.58 -1.99 6.70
CA GLY A 82 20.13 -2.75 7.86
C GLY A 82 19.06 -2.05 8.70
N ARG A 83 18.45 -0.98 8.20
CA ARG A 83 17.38 -0.24 8.89
C ARG A 83 16.03 -0.88 8.61
N THR A 84 15.14 -0.92 9.59
CA THR A 84 13.77 -1.41 9.39
C THR A 84 13.05 -0.58 8.32
N CYS A 85 12.45 -1.25 7.35
CA CYS A 85 11.60 -0.63 6.34
C CYS A 85 10.26 -0.22 6.94
N HIS A 86 9.94 1.07 6.96
CA HIS A 86 8.63 1.60 7.33
C HIS A 86 7.81 1.90 6.08
N TRP A 87 6.48 1.84 6.18
CA TRP A 87 5.59 1.92 5.01
C TRP A 87 4.43 2.88 5.25
N ILE A 88 3.98 3.53 4.19
CA ILE A 88 2.67 4.17 4.11
C ILE A 88 1.74 3.21 3.35
N LEU A 89 0.54 2.98 3.90
CA LEU A 89 -0.58 2.42 3.15
C LEU A 89 -1.41 3.60 2.63
N GLU A 90 -1.70 3.59 1.34
CA GLU A 90 -2.30 4.70 0.61
C GLU A 90 -3.44 4.18 -0.27
N ILE A 91 -4.67 4.56 0.08
CA ILE A 91 -5.88 4.12 -0.61
C ILE A 91 -6.35 5.21 -1.56
N HIS A 92 -6.29 4.95 -2.86
CA HIS A 92 -6.88 5.81 -3.90
C HIS A 92 -8.09 5.13 -4.52
N LEU A 93 -9.28 5.57 -4.14
CA LEU A 93 -10.53 5.06 -4.72
C LEU A 93 -11.02 6.02 -5.80
N VAL A 94 -11.38 5.49 -6.96
CA VAL A 94 -11.99 6.27 -8.05
C VAL A 94 -13.29 5.61 -8.50
N ASP A 95 -14.29 6.46 -8.75
CA ASP A 95 -15.50 6.12 -9.51
C ASP A 95 -15.37 6.79 -10.88
N ARG A 96 -14.99 6.02 -11.90
CA ARG A 96 -14.77 6.53 -13.25
C ARG A 96 -16.07 6.97 -13.93
N ALA A 97 -17.20 6.35 -13.60
CA ALA A 97 -18.49 6.69 -14.18
C ALA A 97 -19.00 8.04 -13.67
N ARG A 98 -18.78 8.34 -12.39
CA ARG A 98 -19.18 9.60 -11.75
C ARG A 98 -18.09 10.66 -11.77
N GLY A 99 -16.86 10.31 -12.15
CA GLY A 99 -15.76 11.24 -12.38
C GLY A 99 -15.15 11.84 -11.12
N PHE A 100 -15.23 11.14 -9.98
CA PHE A 100 -14.62 11.59 -8.73
C PHE A 100 -13.87 10.44 -8.03
N GLY A 101 -13.08 10.80 -7.03
CA GLY A 101 -12.37 9.86 -6.19
C GLY A 101 -12.02 10.48 -4.85
N GLY A 102 -11.26 9.73 -4.06
CA GLY A 102 -10.70 10.22 -2.81
C GLY A 102 -9.46 9.43 -2.42
N PHE A 103 -8.69 10.02 -1.52
CA PHE A 103 -7.45 9.44 -1.03
C PHE A 103 -7.46 9.37 0.50
N TYR A 104 -6.82 8.35 1.05
CA TYR A 104 -6.60 8.18 2.49
C TYR A 104 -5.27 7.47 2.70
N GLU A 105 -4.36 8.08 3.46
CA GLU A 105 -3.03 7.52 3.71
C GLU A 105 -2.64 7.67 5.17
N GLN A 106 -1.99 6.64 5.72
CA GLN A 106 -1.32 6.69 7.01
C GLN A 106 -0.17 5.67 7.05
N LEU A 107 0.70 5.82 8.04
CA LEU A 107 1.75 4.84 8.33
C LEU A 107 1.15 3.46 8.68
N LEU A 108 1.76 2.42 8.13
CA LEU A 108 1.62 1.07 8.66
C LEU A 108 2.53 0.94 9.88
N ASP A 109 1.91 0.90 11.05
CA ASP A 109 2.65 0.68 12.30
C ASP A 109 3.23 -0.74 12.32
N LEU A 110 4.49 -0.84 12.73
CA LEU A 110 5.20 -2.09 12.91
C LEU A 110 5.27 -2.54 14.39
N ALA A 111 4.64 -1.78 15.30
CA ALA A 111 4.61 -2.00 16.74
C ALA A 111 4.33 -3.45 17.16
#